data_AF-A0A2U8FEH1-F1
#
_entry.id   AF-A0A2U8FEH1-F1
#
_cell.length_a   1.000
_cell.length_b   1.000
_cell.length_c   1.000
_cell.angle_alpha   90.00
_cell.angle_beta   90.00
_cell.angle_gamma   90.00
#
_symmetry.space_group_name_H-M   'P 1'
#
loop_
_entity.id
_entity.type
_entity.pdbx_description
1 polymer ?
#
loop_
_entity_poly.entity_id
_entity_poly.type
_entity_poly.pdbx_seq_one_letter_code
_entity_poly.pdbx_strand_id
1 'polypeptide(L)'
;MEEKKVYLYLGILLFLDALLIFSLSNILSIETYKIETFRYMGFNEFTFRSIFLFLHFCNALLLFVFSKNFLKRPSDALFCTLLFLLLPGVNLDIIMFLKGQVIIFFPLLLCLLQQKSQKIPYWLLAIMAILDKSFSLVFLALIFYGISKKDTFLILSSLAFFALNMYLFGLNIGGYPRGYFIDTSAYLLFLFSPLVFLYFLYVLYRFINTQNKPLIWYISITTLCFILLLSLRQKVDIPSFAPLLIVSLPLMTKLYFCGLRVRLPQFRMRYKAPFIITFIVLLAFTFGLFFSKPLMLLRDTILFASQSYETPL
;
A
#
# COMPACT_ATOMS: atom_id res chain seq x y z
N MET A 1 -15.74 -23.81 -4.38
CA MET A 1 -15.40 -23.05 -5.60
C MET A 1 -14.25 -23.79 -6.26
N GLU A 2 -14.49 -24.40 -7.41
CA GLU A 2 -13.46 -25.12 -8.16
C GLU A 2 -12.31 -24.16 -8.50
N GLU A 3 -11.05 -24.61 -8.38
CA GLU A 3 -9.88 -23.74 -8.58
C GLU A 3 -9.91 -23.00 -9.93
N LYS A 4 -10.45 -23.63 -10.98
CA LYS A 4 -10.65 -23.00 -12.30
C LYS A 4 -11.52 -21.74 -12.24
N LYS A 5 -12.59 -21.74 -11.42
CA LYS A 5 -13.47 -20.56 -11.24
C LYS A 5 -12.73 -19.41 -10.55
N VAL A 6 -11.79 -19.72 -9.65
CA VAL A 6 -10.99 -18.71 -8.93
C VAL A 6 -10.16 -17.90 -9.93
N TYR A 7 -9.44 -18.57 -10.83
CA TYR A 7 -8.59 -17.88 -11.82
C TYR A 7 -9.41 -17.09 -12.84
N LEU A 8 -10.60 -17.59 -13.22
CA LEU A 8 -11.52 -16.84 -14.07
C LEU A 8 -11.97 -15.53 -13.38
N TYR A 9 -12.38 -15.59 -12.12
CA TYR A 9 -12.76 -14.38 -11.37
C TYR A 9 -11.59 -13.43 -11.18
N LEU A 10 -10.37 -13.94 -10.98
CA LEU A 10 -9.17 -13.11 -10.94
C LEU A 10 -8.97 -12.35 -12.26
N GLY A 11 -9.09 -13.04 -13.40
CA GLY A 11 -8.98 -12.41 -14.71
C GLY A 11 -10.01 -11.30 -14.93
N ILE A 12 -11.27 -11.57 -14.57
CA ILE A 12 -12.36 -10.58 -14.65
C ILE A 12 -12.08 -9.38 -13.74
N LEU A 13 -11.61 -9.64 -12.51
CA LEU A 13 -11.29 -8.60 -11.53
C LEU A 13 -10.17 -7.67 -12.04
N LEU A 14 -9.08 -8.23 -12.57
CA LEU A 14 -7.95 -7.46 -13.08
C LEU A 14 -8.34 -6.67 -14.34
N PHE A 15 -9.20 -7.25 -15.20
CA PHE A 15 -9.72 -6.54 -16.36
C PHE A 15 -10.60 -5.34 -15.97
N LEU A 16 -11.51 -5.54 -15.00
CA LEU A 16 -12.38 -4.48 -14.48
C LEU A 16 -11.55 -3.36 -13.85
N ASP A 17 -10.51 -3.71 -13.10
CA ASP A 17 -9.60 -2.74 -12.47
C ASP A 17 -8.80 -1.94 -13.51
N ALA A 18 -8.28 -2.59 -14.54
CA ALA A 18 -7.58 -1.89 -15.62
C ALA A 18 -8.50 -0.88 -16.33
N LEU A 19 -9.76 -1.25 -16.57
CA LEU A 19 -10.77 -0.36 -17.13
C LEU A 19 -11.10 0.80 -16.18
N LEU A 20 -11.19 0.52 -14.88
CA LEU A 20 -11.41 1.50 -13.83
C LEU A 20 -10.28 2.54 -13.78
N ILE A 21 -9.03 2.09 -13.74
CA ILE A 21 -7.85 2.96 -13.71
C ILE A 21 -7.75 3.78 -14.99
N PHE A 22 -7.99 3.17 -16.16
CA PHE A 22 -7.97 3.90 -17.42
C PHE A 22 -9.00 5.03 -17.43
N SER A 23 -10.23 4.75 -16.97
CA SER A 23 -11.28 5.75 -16.81
C SER A 23 -10.88 6.86 -15.84
N LEU A 24 -10.38 6.52 -14.64
CA LEU A 24 -9.89 7.49 -13.66
C LEU A 24 -8.75 8.34 -14.23
N SER A 25 -7.82 7.75 -14.97
CA SER A 25 -6.67 8.48 -15.52
C SER A 25 -7.07 9.54 -16.55
N ASN A 26 -8.13 9.28 -17.33
CA ASN A 26 -8.69 10.27 -18.26
C ASN A 26 -9.46 11.39 -17.53
N ILE A 27 -10.03 11.08 -16.36
CA ILE A 27 -10.73 12.05 -15.52
C ILE A 27 -9.70 12.93 -14.78
N LEU A 28 -8.70 12.35 -14.12
CA LEU A 28 -7.74 13.06 -13.28
C LEU A 28 -6.54 13.66 -14.02
N SER A 29 -6.56 13.74 -15.36
CA SER A 29 -5.54 14.44 -16.14
C SER A 29 -5.62 15.96 -15.92
N ILE A 30 -5.24 16.41 -14.74
CA ILE A 30 -4.97 17.79 -14.35
C ILE A 30 -3.62 17.77 -13.61
N GLU A 31 -2.68 18.58 -14.12
CA GLU A 31 -1.32 18.90 -13.65
C GLU A 31 -0.09 18.11 -14.16
N THR A 32 0.18 18.31 -15.44
CA THR A 32 1.37 18.93 -16.07
C THR A 32 2.71 19.18 -15.34
N TYR A 33 2.92 19.02 -14.03
CA TYR A 33 4.19 19.52 -13.42
C TYR A 33 5.38 18.54 -13.45
N LYS A 34 5.16 17.24 -13.64
CA LYS A 34 6.24 16.22 -13.66
C LYS A 34 6.55 15.61 -15.02
N ILE A 35 5.77 15.95 -16.05
CA ILE A 35 5.93 15.41 -17.41
C ILE A 35 7.03 16.17 -18.16
N GLU A 36 7.34 17.41 -17.76
CA GLU A 36 8.34 18.22 -18.47
C GLU A 36 9.77 17.67 -18.38
N THR A 37 10.16 17.04 -17.27
CA THR A 37 11.50 16.42 -17.15
C THR A 37 11.66 15.16 -18.01
N PHE A 38 10.57 14.44 -18.29
CA PHE A 38 10.61 13.17 -19.04
C PHE A 38 10.30 13.31 -20.52
N ARG A 39 9.73 14.44 -20.95
CA ARG A 39 9.62 14.78 -22.38
C ARG A 39 11.00 14.87 -23.06
N TYR A 40 12.04 15.19 -22.29
CA TYR A 40 13.44 15.15 -22.72
C TYR A 40 13.96 13.74 -23.08
N MET A 41 13.29 12.68 -22.61
CA MET A 41 13.69 11.29 -22.81
C MET A 41 12.92 10.61 -23.96
N GLY A 42 12.06 11.35 -24.67
CA GLY A 42 11.38 10.89 -25.90
C GLY A 42 10.23 9.90 -25.69
N PHE A 43 9.86 9.61 -24.44
CA PHE A 43 8.75 8.70 -24.12
C PHE A 43 7.41 9.41 -24.14
N ASN A 44 6.42 8.80 -24.82
CA ASN A 44 5.04 9.28 -24.81
C ASN A 44 4.41 9.05 -23.42
N GLU A 45 3.48 9.91 -23.01
CA GLU A 45 2.73 9.76 -21.75
C GLU A 45 2.02 8.40 -21.65
N PHE A 46 1.55 7.89 -22.79
CA PHE A 46 0.93 6.58 -22.90
C PHE A 46 1.89 5.44 -22.51
N THR A 47 3.17 5.56 -22.87
CA THR A 47 4.20 4.55 -22.57
C THR A 47 4.45 4.45 -21.07
N PHE A 48 4.58 5.58 -20.37
CA PHE A 48 4.75 5.59 -18.92
C PHE A 48 3.52 5.01 -18.19
N ARG A 49 2.31 5.38 -18.63
CA ARG A 49 1.06 4.81 -18.11
C ARG A 49 1.06 3.29 -18.22
N SER A 50 1.45 2.76 -19.37
CA SER A 50 1.51 1.32 -19.59
C SER A 50 2.51 0.62 -18.65
N ILE A 51 3.68 1.22 -18.38
CA ILE A 51 4.69 0.67 -17.46
C ILE A 51 4.15 0.59 -16.02
N PHE A 52 3.55 1.67 -15.52
CA PHE A 52 3.00 1.69 -14.15
C PHE A 52 1.78 0.78 -14.01
N LEU A 53 0.91 0.70 -15.03
CA LEU A 53 -0.21 -0.23 -15.06
C LEU A 53 0.27 -1.69 -15.08
N PHE A 54 1.30 -1.99 -15.87
CA PHE A 54 1.91 -3.31 -15.90
C PHE A 54 2.49 -3.68 -14.52
N LEU A 55 3.18 -2.76 -13.86
CA LEU A 55 3.73 -3.00 -12.53
C LEU A 55 2.63 -3.23 -11.47
N HIS A 56 1.54 -2.47 -11.53
CA HIS A 56 0.36 -2.69 -10.68
C HIS A 56 -0.27 -4.06 -10.92
N PHE A 57 -0.42 -4.47 -12.18
CA PHE A 57 -0.89 -5.81 -12.53
C PHE A 57 0.03 -6.89 -11.96
N CYS A 58 1.35 -6.73 -12.09
CA CYS A 58 2.32 -7.64 -11.48
C CYS A 58 2.18 -7.68 -9.94
N ASN A 59 1.97 -6.54 -9.28
CA ASN A 59 1.74 -6.47 -7.84
C ASN A 59 0.48 -7.22 -7.41
N ALA A 60 -0.62 -7.05 -8.14
CA ALA A 60 -1.87 -7.74 -7.86
C ALA A 60 -1.71 -9.26 -8.02
N LEU A 61 -1.01 -9.72 -9.05
CA LEU A 61 -0.69 -11.14 -9.24
C LEU A 61 0.23 -11.69 -8.13
N LEU A 62 1.29 -10.95 -7.79
CA LEU A 62 2.19 -11.31 -6.69
C LEU A 62 1.45 -11.44 -5.37
N LEU A 63 0.59 -10.47 -5.07
CA LEU A 63 -0.24 -10.48 -3.87
C LEU A 63 -1.19 -11.67 -3.88
N PHE A 64 -1.83 -11.99 -5.01
CA PHE A 64 -2.71 -13.15 -5.13
C PHE A 64 -1.97 -14.46 -4.87
N VAL A 65 -0.80 -14.66 -5.50
CA VAL A 65 0.01 -15.88 -5.33
C VAL A 65 0.52 -16.00 -3.89
N PHE A 66 1.02 -14.91 -3.31
CA PHE A 66 1.42 -14.85 -1.91
C PHE A 66 0.24 -15.22 -0.99
N SER A 67 -0.90 -14.56 -1.20
CA SER A 67 -2.13 -14.74 -0.44
C SER A 67 -2.66 -16.17 -0.54
N LYS A 68 -2.61 -16.80 -1.72
CA LYS A 68 -3.05 -18.18 -1.92
C LYS A 68 -2.27 -19.16 -1.03
N ASN A 69 -0.96 -18.95 -0.89
CA ASN A 69 -0.11 -19.79 -0.03
C ASN A 69 -0.27 -19.43 1.45
N PHE A 70 -0.57 -18.18 1.78
CA PHE A 70 -0.67 -17.70 3.16
C PHE A 70 -2.06 -17.95 3.81
N LEU A 71 -3.13 -17.92 3.01
CA LEU A 71 -4.52 -18.11 3.43
C LEU A 71 -5.00 -19.54 3.20
N LYS A 72 -6.00 -19.97 3.99
CA LYS A 72 -6.52 -21.36 3.92
C LYS A 72 -7.36 -21.64 2.66
N ARG A 73 -8.02 -20.63 2.08
CA ARG A 73 -8.91 -20.81 0.91
C ARG A 73 -8.53 -19.86 -0.22
N PRO A 74 -8.60 -20.32 -1.48
CA PRO A 74 -8.31 -19.48 -2.64
C PRO A 74 -9.32 -18.33 -2.80
N SER A 75 -10.56 -18.50 -2.31
CA SER A 75 -11.56 -17.43 -2.25
C SER A 75 -11.12 -16.25 -1.39
N ASP A 76 -10.37 -16.53 -0.31
CA ASP A 76 -9.90 -15.47 0.60
C ASP A 76 -8.77 -14.67 -0.06
N ALA A 77 -7.95 -15.34 -0.88
CA ALA A 77 -6.89 -14.71 -1.65
C ALA A 77 -7.45 -13.78 -2.75
N LEU A 78 -8.56 -14.18 -3.40
CA LEU A 78 -9.29 -13.28 -4.30
C LEU A 78 -9.80 -12.05 -3.55
N PHE A 79 -10.38 -12.23 -2.37
CA PHE A 79 -10.85 -11.10 -1.57
C PHE A 79 -9.69 -10.16 -1.15
N CYS A 80 -8.52 -10.72 -0.81
CA CYS A 80 -7.32 -9.93 -0.53
C CYS A 80 -6.86 -9.11 -1.75
N THR A 81 -6.92 -9.71 -2.93
CA THR A 81 -6.58 -9.03 -4.19
C THR A 81 -7.59 -7.93 -4.49
N LEU A 82 -8.88 -8.20 -4.30
CA LEU A 82 -9.94 -7.21 -4.44
C LEU A 82 -9.77 -6.03 -3.47
N LEU A 83 -9.37 -6.27 -2.22
CA LEU A 83 -9.05 -5.18 -1.29
C LEU A 83 -7.88 -4.32 -1.78
N PHE A 84 -6.84 -4.94 -2.33
CA PHE A 84 -5.69 -4.23 -2.90
C PHE A 84 -6.06 -3.31 -4.06
N LEU A 85 -6.90 -3.79 -4.99
CA LEU A 85 -7.34 -3.01 -6.14
C LEU A 85 -8.30 -1.88 -5.75
N LEU A 86 -9.10 -2.07 -4.71
CA LEU A 86 -10.01 -1.03 -4.21
C LEU A 86 -9.34 -0.03 -3.26
N LEU A 87 -8.08 -0.21 -2.88
CA LEU A 87 -7.43 0.73 -1.96
C LEU A 87 -7.17 2.07 -2.64
N PRO A 88 -7.70 3.19 -2.11
CA PRO A 88 -7.53 4.49 -2.75
C PRO A 88 -6.06 4.87 -2.88
N GLY A 89 -5.21 4.52 -1.90
CA GLY A 89 -3.77 4.77 -1.95
C GLY A 89 -3.07 4.04 -3.10
N VAL A 90 -3.44 2.78 -3.39
CA VAL A 90 -2.86 2.03 -4.51
C VAL A 90 -3.29 2.66 -5.84
N ASN A 91 -4.56 3.06 -5.95
CA ASN A 91 -5.08 3.70 -7.17
C ASN A 91 -4.43 5.07 -7.41
N LEU A 92 -4.22 5.86 -6.36
CA LEU A 92 -3.51 7.14 -6.43
C LEU A 92 -2.06 6.97 -6.89
N ASP A 93 -1.36 5.93 -6.42
CA ASP A 93 0.02 5.66 -6.82
C ASP A 93 0.17 5.46 -8.34
N ILE A 94 -0.83 4.84 -8.99
CA ILE A 94 -0.82 4.58 -10.44
C ILE A 94 -1.15 5.85 -11.20
N ILE A 95 -2.22 6.54 -10.78
CA ILE A 95 -2.73 7.74 -11.46
C ILE A 95 -1.67 8.86 -11.43
N MET A 96 -0.96 9.01 -10.31
CA MET A 96 0.05 10.05 -10.11
C MET A 96 1.48 9.60 -10.47
N PHE A 97 1.65 8.40 -11.05
CA PHE A 97 2.96 7.81 -11.38
C PHE A 97 3.97 7.83 -10.22
N LEU A 98 3.49 7.49 -9.02
CA LEU A 98 4.32 7.47 -7.81
C LEU A 98 5.11 6.16 -7.72
N LYS A 99 6.27 6.25 -7.08
CA LYS A 99 7.17 5.10 -6.86
C LYS A 99 6.59 4.00 -5.95
N GLY A 100 5.39 4.19 -5.39
CA GLY A 100 4.76 3.23 -4.48
C GLY A 100 4.56 1.84 -5.09
N GLN A 101 4.28 1.76 -6.39
CA GLN A 101 4.15 0.47 -7.10
C GLN A 101 5.45 -0.33 -7.10
N VAL A 102 6.61 0.32 -7.26
CA VAL A 102 7.92 -0.34 -7.18
C VAL A 102 8.20 -0.78 -5.75
N ILE A 103 7.85 0.07 -4.77
CA ILE A 103 8.06 -0.18 -3.35
C ILE A 103 7.18 -1.31 -2.82
N ILE A 104 6.00 -1.57 -3.41
CA ILE A 104 5.13 -2.72 -3.08
C ILE A 104 5.69 -4.02 -3.67
N PHE A 105 6.22 -3.95 -4.90
CA PHE A 105 6.68 -5.13 -5.65
C PHE A 105 7.78 -5.91 -4.92
N PHE A 106 8.87 -5.23 -4.54
CA PHE A 106 10.04 -5.90 -3.96
C PHE A 106 9.77 -6.57 -2.60
N PRO A 107 9.09 -5.94 -1.63
CA PRO A 107 8.77 -6.56 -0.35
C PRO A 107 7.75 -7.69 -0.48
N LEU A 108 6.79 -7.61 -1.40
CA LEU A 108 5.90 -8.73 -1.69
C LEU A 108 6.67 -9.92 -2.27
N LEU A 109 7.57 -9.66 -3.23
CA LEU A 109 8.45 -10.69 -3.79
C LEU A 109 9.34 -11.32 -2.71
N LEU A 110 9.92 -10.49 -1.83
CA LEU A 110 10.72 -10.93 -0.69
C LEU A 110 9.91 -11.87 0.22
N CYS A 111 8.68 -11.48 0.56
CA CYS A 111 7.82 -12.29 1.43
C CYS A 111 7.40 -13.60 0.76
N LEU A 112 7.13 -13.60 -0.55
CA LEU A 112 6.80 -14.82 -1.30
C LEU A 112 7.98 -15.79 -1.33
N LEU A 113 9.17 -15.32 -1.66
CA LEU A 113 10.37 -16.15 -1.70
C LEU A 113 10.74 -16.70 -0.31
N GLN A 114 10.62 -15.86 0.73
CA GLN A 114 10.82 -16.24 2.12
C GLN A 114 9.80 -17.31 2.56
N GLN A 115 8.54 -17.19 2.16
CA GLN A 115 7.52 -18.20 2.43
C GLN A 115 7.80 -19.54 1.73
N LYS A 116 8.23 -19.51 0.47
CA LYS A 116 8.50 -20.73 -0.31
C LYS A 116 9.76 -21.47 0.14
N SER A 117 10.83 -20.74 0.41
CA SER A 117 12.16 -21.31 0.66
C SER A 117 12.54 -21.36 2.14
N GLN A 118 11.75 -20.76 3.03
CA GLN A 118 12.04 -20.53 4.46
C GLN A 118 13.33 -19.74 4.75
N LYS A 119 14.07 -19.35 3.71
CA LYS A 119 15.31 -18.57 3.75
C LYS A 119 15.09 -17.23 3.06
N ILE A 120 15.88 -16.23 3.46
CA ILE A 120 15.82 -14.89 2.88
C ILE A 120 16.76 -14.80 1.67
N PRO A 121 16.26 -14.33 0.51
CA PRO A 121 17.07 -14.16 -0.69
C PRO A 121 17.98 -12.92 -0.59
N TYR A 122 19.25 -13.11 -0.24
CA TYR A 122 20.22 -12.02 -0.08
C TYR A 122 20.48 -11.21 -1.36
N TRP A 123 20.41 -11.84 -2.54
CA TRP A 123 20.53 -11.13 -3.82
C TRP A 123 19.44 -10.05 -3.99
N LEU A 124 18.22 -10.33 -3.49
CA LEU A 124 17.11 -9.39 -3.56
C LEU A 124 17.34 -8.20 -2.62
N LEU A 125 17.93 -8.45 -1.44
CA LEU A 125 18.31 -7.39 -0.50
C LEU A 125 19.33 -6.44 -1.11
N ALA A 126 20.31 -6.95 -1.85
CA ALA A 126 21.29 -6.11 -2.55
C ALA A 126 20.61 -5.18 -3.58
N ILE A 127 19.66 -5.70 -4.37
CA ILE A 127 18.88 -4.88 -5.30
C ILE A 127 18.09 -3.81 -4.56
N MET A 128 17.36 -4.19 -3.50
CA MET A 128 16.57 -3.25 -2.69
C MET A 128 17.45 -2.16 -2.07
N ALA A 129 18.70 -2.46 -1.72
CA ALA A 129 19.60 -1.51 -1.08
C ALA A 129 20.02 -0.37 -2.01
N ILE A 130 20.05 -0.61 -3.32
CA ILE A 130 20.50 0.37 -4.32
C ILE A 130 19.31 1.10 -4.97
N LEU A 131 18.07 0.64 -4.76
CA LEU A 131 16.92 1.10 -5.54
C LEU A 131 16.23 2.35 -4.98
N ASP A 132 15.92 2.39 -3.68
CA ASP A 132 15.27 3.55 -3.05
C ASP A 132 15.52 3.62 -1.54
N LYS A 133 15.44 4.82 -0.95
CA LYS A 133 15.51 5.06 0.49
C LYS A 133 14.40 4.37 1.29
N SER A 134 13.25 4.09 0.68
CA SER A 134 12.12 3.43 1.34
C SER A 134 12.48 2.04 1.89
N PHE A 135 13.39 1.33 1.23
CA PHE A 135 13.79 -0.01 1.65
C PHE A 135 14.62 -0.04 2.92
N SER A 136 15.13 1.10 3.40
CA SER A 136 15.73 1.23 4.74
C SER A 136 14.83 0.64 5.84
N LEU A 137 13.51 0.84 5.74
CA LEU A 137 12.54 0.30 6.71
C LEU A 137 12.36 -1.21 6.57
N VAL A 138 12.53 -1.77 5.37
CA VAL A 138 12.52 -3.23 5.18
C VAL A 138 13.76 -3.85 5.81
N PHE A 139 14.94 -3.23 5.67
CA PHE A 139 16.14 -3.72 6.36
C PHE A 139 16.01 -3.62 7.89
N LEU A 140 15.45 -2.52 8.39
CA LEU A 140 15.15 -2.38 9.81
C LEU A 140 14.17 -3.46 10.29
N ALA A 141 13.14 -3.77 9.48
CA ALA A 141 12.23 -4.89 9.75
C ALA A 141 12.93 -6.25 9.78
N LEU A 142 13.88 -6.48 8.88
CA LEU A 142 14.67 -7.70 8.82
C LEU A 142 15.59 -7.88 10.03
N ILE A 143 16.13 -6.78 10.59
CA ILE A 143 16.87 -6.81 11.85
C ILE A 143 15.96 -7.34 12.97
N PHE A 144 14.77 -6.76 13.15
CA PHE A 144 13.83 -7.23 14.18
C PHE A 144 13.32 -8.65 13.92
N TYR A 145 13.13 -9.03 12.66
CA TYR A 145 12.78 -10.40 12.28
C TYR A 145 13.91 -11.39 12.63
N GLY A 146 15.16 -11.04 12.33
CA GLY A 146 16.35 -11.84 12.65
C GLY A 146 16.55 -12.02 14.15
N ILE A 147 16.34 -10.97 14.95
CA ILE A 147 16.33 -11.06 16.42
C ILE A 147 15.30 -12.07 16.88
N SER A 148 14.08 -12.02 16.34
CA SER A 148 13.01 -12.96 16.71
C SER A 148 13.32 -14.41 16.31
N LYS A 149 14.09 -14.63 15.24
CA LYS A 149 14.51 -15.95 14.77
C LYS A 149 15.85 -16.41 15.34
N LYS A 150 16.53 -15.55 16.11
CA LYS A 150 17.89 -15.76 16.63
C LYS A 150 18.91 -16.04 15.52
N ASP A 151 18.72 -15.45 14.35
CA ASP A 151 19.62 -15.59 13.20
C ASP A 151 20.59 -14.40 13.15
N THR A 152 21.81 -14.60 13.66
CA THR A 152 22.85 -13.56 13.72
C THR A 152 23.35 -13.14 12.35
N PHE A 153 23.39 -14.07 11.38
CA PHE A 153 23.84 -13.77 10.03
C PHE A 153 22.85 -12.85 9.30
N LEU A 154 21.54 -13.09 9.49
CA LEU A 154 20.52 -12.18 8.97
C LEU A 154 20.61 -10.78 9.59
N ILE A 155 20.86 -10.68 10.89
CA ILE A 155 20.99 -9.39 11.57
C ILE A 155 22.18 -8.62 11.01
N LEU A 156 23.35 -9.26 10.90
CA LEU A 156 24.55 -8.59 10.42
C LEU A 156 24.44 -8.16 8.96
N SER A 157 23.90 -9.03 8.10
CA SER A 157 23.70 -8.71 6.68
C SER A 157 22.64 -7.62 6.47
N SER A 158 21.52 -7.64 7.19
CA SER A 158 20.51 -6.59 7.13
C SER A 158 21.03 -5.25 7.66
N LEU A 159 21.88 -5.25 8.69
CA LEU A 159 22.56 -4.06 9.17
C LEU A 159 23.53 -3.49 8.12
N ALA A 160 24.29 -4.35 7.44
CA ALA A 160 25.18 -3.93 6.36
C ALA A 160 24.42 -3.30 5.18
N PHE A 161 23.32 -3.92 4.73
CA PHE A 161 22.47 -3.37 3.67
C PHE A 161 21.76 -2.08 4.10
N PHE A 162 21.34 -1.98 5.36
CA PHE A 162 20.79 -0.75 5.91
C PHE A 162 21.81 0.39 5.88
N ALA A 163 23.04 0.13 6.33
CA ALA A 163 24.12 1.11 6.30
C ALA A 163 24.46 1.54 4.87
N LEU A 164 24.51 0.59 3.92
CA LEU A 164 24.72 0.86 2.50
C LEU A 164 23.61 1.75 1.93
N ASN A 165 22.33 1.41 2.17
CA ASN A 165 21.20 2.19 1.67
C ASN A 165 21.20 3.62 2.25
N MET A 166 21.52 3.75 3.54
CA MET A 166 21.66 5.05 4.21
C MET A 166 22.84 5.86 3.68
N TYR A 167 23.94 5.21 3.30
CA TYR A 167 25.08 5.88 2.67
C TYR A 167 24.73 6.43 1.28
N LEU A 168 23.98 5.66 0.48
CA LEU A 168 23.61 6.07 -0.89
C LEU A 168 22.53 7.15 -0.93
N PHE A 169 21.46 6.99 -0.17
CA PHE A 169 20.29 7.88 -0.26
C PHE A 169 20.19 8.90 0.88
N GLY A 170 20.70 8.55 2.05
CA GLY A 170 20.45 9.30 3.28
C GLY A 170 18.97 9.36 3.67
N LEU A 171 18.73 9.75 4.92
CA LEU A 171 17.44 10.28 5.33
C LEU A 171 17.67 11.72 5.73
N ASN A 172 16.98 12.65 5.06
CA ASN A 172 16.98 14.07 5.42
C ASN A 172 16.22 14.22 6.75
N ILE A 173 16.91 13.91 7.86
CA ILE A 173 16.39 14.02 9.22
C ILE A 173 17.02 15.28 9.82
N GLY A 174 16.25 16.36 9.91
CA GLY A 174 16.74 17.66 10.34
C GLY A 174 15.62 18.59 10.79
N GLY A 175 15.98 19.62 11.55
CA GLY A 175 15.05 20.67 11.99
C GLY A 175 14.49 20.51 13.41
N TYR A 176 13.80 21.57 13.84
CA TYR A 176 13.11 21.67 15.12
C TYR A 176 11.80 20.88 15.11
N PRO A 177 11.39 20.26 16.23
CA PRO A 177 10.18 19.47 16.29
C PRO A 177 8.96 20.32 15.95
N ARG A 178 8.29 19.98 14.85
CA ARG A 178 6.98 20.51 14.46
C ARG A 178 6.02 19.32 14.41
N GLY A 179 4.93 19.37 15.17
CA GLY A 179 4.01 18.24 15.28
C GLY A 179 3.21 18.04 13.99
N TYR A 180 3.59 17.04 13.18
CA TYR A 180 2.88 16.63 11.96
C TYR A 180 2.10 15.32 12.15
N PHE A 181 1.93 14.87 13.40
CA PHE A 181 1.30 13.59 13.72
C PHE A 181 -0.15 13.49 13.22
N ILE A 182 -0.94 14.57 13.38
CA ILE A 182 -2.33 14.59 12.94
C ILE A 182 -2.39 14.56 11.41
N ASP A 183 -1.59 15.39 10.74
CA ASP A 183 -1.53 15.44 9.27
C ASP A 183 -1.12 14.11 8.65
N THR A 184 -0.08 13.47 9.21
CA THR A 184 0.40 12.16 8.74
C THR A 184 -0.62 11.06 8.98
N SER A 185 -1.28 11.05 10.14
CA SER A 185 -2.36 10.10 10.44
C SER A 185 -3.57 10.30 9.53
N ALA A 186 -3.95 11.55 9.25
CA ALA A 186 -5.04 11.88 8.33
C ALA A 186 -4.73 11.41 6.90
N TYR A 187 -3.49 11.59 6.44
CA TYR A 187 -3.05 11.10 5.13
C TYR A 187 -3.09 9.56 5.06
N LEU A 188 -2.66 8.86 6.11
CA LEU A 188 -2.78 7.40 6.18
C LEU A 188 -4.24 6.92 6.20
N LEU A 189 -5.13 7.62 6.92
CA LEU A 189 -6.57 7.37 6.88
C LEU A 189 -7.13 7.49 5.46
N PHE A 190 -6.69 8.51 4.72
CA PHE A 190 -7.12 8.73 3.34
C PHE A 190 -6.62 7.63 2.41
N LEU A 191 -5.33 7.26 2.49
CA LEU A 191 -4.73 6.22 1.65
C LEU A 191 -5.36 4.83 1.85
N PHE A 192 -5.71 4.48 3.09
CA PHE A 192 -6.27 3.16 3.38
C PHE A 192 -7.79 3.10 3.31
N SER A 193 -8.48 4.25 3.30
CA SER A 193 -9.85 4.42 3.83
C SER A 193 -9.88 4.36 5.37
N PRO A 194 -10.63 5.26 6.05
CA PRO A 194 -10.56 5.41 7.50
C PRO A 194 -10.82 4.13 8.29
N LEU A 195 -11.87 3.39 7.93
CA LEU A 195 -12.25 2.18 8.66
C LEU A 195 -11.28 1.02 8.42
N VAL A 196 -10.72 0.93 7.20
CA VAL A 196 -9.71 -0.08 6.88
C VAL A 196 -8.41 0.22 7.62
N PHE A 197 -8.02 1.50 7.74
CA PHE A 197 -6.86 1.89 8.54
C PHE A 197 -7.02 1.56 10.04
N LEU A 198 -8.17 1.87 10.63
CA LEU A 198 -8.46 1.48 12.01
C LEU A 198 -8.43 -0.05 12.20
N TYR A 199 -8.97 -0.80 11.24
CA TYR A 199 -8.88 -2.25 11.26
C TYR A 199 -7.44 -2.75 11.12
N PHE A 200 -6.63 -2.10 10.29
CA PHE A 200 -5.20 -2.40 10.14
C PHE A 200 -4.44 -2.22 11.46
N LEU A 201 -4.66 -1.12 12.19
CA LEU A 201 -4.08 -0.92 13.52
C LEU A 201 -4.46 -2.04 14.50
N TYR A 202 -5.74 -2.40 14.53
CA TYR A 202 -6.23 -3.51 15.36
C TYR A 202 -5.56 -4.86 15.00
N VAL A 203 -5.39 -5.14 13.71
CA VAL A 203 -4.71 -6.36 13.23
C VAL A 203 -3.27 -6.40 13.70
N LEU A 204 -2.52 -5.32 13.52
CA LEU A 204 -1.13 -5.24 13.97
C LEU A 204 -1.01 -5.45 15.49
N TYR A 205 -1.86 -4.76 16.26
CA TYR A 205 -1.95 -4.92 17.71
C TYR A 205 -2.20 -6.38 18.12
N ARG A 206 -3.20 -7.03 17.50
CA ARG A 206 -3.56 -8.42 17.83
C ARG A 206 -2.43 -9.41 17.53
N PHE A 207 -1.62 -9.15 16.51
CA PHE A 207 -0.47 -10.01 16.17
C PHE A 207 0.73 -9.84 17.11
N ILE A 208 0.82 -8.76 17.91
CA ILE A 208 1.88 -8.60 18.93
C ILE A 208 1.89 -9.81 19.87
N ASN A 209 0.72 -10.27 20.30
CA ASN A 209 0.56 -11.39 21.23
C ASN A 209 0.74 -12.78 20.60
N THR A 210 0.97 -12.86 19.28
CA THR A 210 1.15 -14.13 18.57
C THR A 210 2.61 -14.58 18.67
N GLN A 211 2.85 -15.85 19.01
CA GLN A 211 4.21 -16.40 19.17
C GLN A 211 4.99 -16.37 17.85
N ASN A 212 4.38 -16.82 16.75
CA ASN A 212 5.01 -16.89 15.44
C ASN A 212 4.49 -15.79 14.52
N LYS A 213 5.24 -14.69 14.44
CA LYS A 213 4.90 -13.54 13.61
C LYS A 213 5.50 -13.69 12.21
N PRO A 214 4.72 -13.52 11.13
CA PRO A 214 5.25 -13.60 9.77
C PRO A 214 6.08 -12.35 9.43
N LEU A 215 7.00 -12.44 8.46
CA LEU A 215 7.85 -11.33 8.03
C LEU A 215 7.06 -10.05 7.68
N ILE A 216 5.91 -10.22 7.00
CA ILE A 216 5.00 -9.13 6.66
C ILE A 216 4.60 -8.29 7.87
N TRP A 217 4.38 -8.93 9.02
CA TRP A 217 4.03 -8.20 10.24
C TRP A 217 5.17 -7.30 10.70
N TYR A 218 6.43 -7.77 10.63
CA TYR A 218 7.61 -6.97 10.97
C TYR A 218 7.79 -5.79 10.04
N ILE A 219 7.60 -5.97 8.73
CA ILE A 219 7.70 -4.88 7.74
C ILE A 219 6.68 -3.79 8.07
N SER A 220 5.43 -4.18 8.33
CA SER A 220 4.37 -3.19 8.53
C SER A 220 4.39 -2.53 9.91
N ILE A 221 4.70 -3.25 10.99
CA ILE A 221 4.79 -2.64 12.33
C ILE A 221 5.96 -1.66 12.42
N THR A 222 7.12 -2.01 11.86
CA THR A 222 8.31 -1.15 11.89
C THR A 222 8.11 0.08 11.04
N THR A 223 7.52 -0.07 9.85
CA THR A 223 7.13 1.06 9.00
C THR A 223 6.15 1.97 9.72
N LEU A 224 5.09 1.42 10.33
CA LEU A 224 4.10 2.22 11.04
C LEU A 224 4.73 2.98 12.21
N CYS A 225 5.49 2.28 13.06
CA CYS A 225 6.19 2.90 14.19
C CYS A 225 7.13 4.00 13.70
N PHE A 226 7.87 3.76 12.62
CA PHE A 226 8.80 4.75 12.07
C PHE A 226 8.07 6.00 11.55
N ILE A 227 6.99 5.84 10.78
CA ILE A 227 6.18 6.95 10.28
C ILE A 227 5.62 7.76 11.45
N LEU A 228 5.02 7.10 12.45
CA LEU A 228 4.42 7.77 13.59
C LEU A 228 5.48 8.47 14.46
N LEU A 229 6.60 7.82 14.76
CA LEU A 229 7.67 8.42 15.57
C LEU A 229 8.33 9.61 14.86
N LEU A 230 8.63 9.49 13.56
CA LEU A 230 9.19 10.61 12.82
C LEU A 230 8.20 11.76 12.66
N SER A 231 6.90 11.48 12.55
CA SER A 231 5.87 12.51 12.42
C SER A 231 5.76 13.45 13.63
N LEU A 232 6.20 13.00 14.81
CA LEU A 232 6.29 13.83 16.01
C LEU A 232 7.36 14.92 15.87
N ARG A 233 8.39 14.67 15.06
CA ARG A 233 9.53 15.57 14.88
C ARG A 233 9.44 16.36 13.56
N GLN A 234 9.11 15.69 12.46
CA GLN A 234 9.26 16.25 11.11
C GLN A 234 8.22 15.70 10.14
N LYS A 235 8.06 16.38 9.00
CA LYS A 235 7.19 15.93 7.92
C LYS A 235 7.78 14.68 7.28
N VAL A 236 6.98 13.60 7.26
CA VAL A 236 7.38 12.32 6.67
C VAL A 236 7.00 12.30 5.19
N ASP A 237 7.86 11.70 4.37
CA ASP A 237 7.60 11.42 2.95
C ASP A 237 6.68 10.20 2.82
N ILE A 238 5.39 10.40 3.10
CA ILE A 238 4.39 9.33 3.21
C ILE A 238 4.26 8.51 1.91
N PRO A 239 4.22 9.10 0.70
CA PRO A 239 4.16 8.33 -0.56
C PRO A 239 5.31 7.33 -0.73
N SER A 240 6.44 7.59 -0.09
CA SER A 240 7.58 6.68 -0.10
C SER A 240 7.42 5.51 0.89
N PHE A 241 6.82 5.72 2.06
CA PHE A 241 6.82 4.71 3.13
C PHE A 241 5.48 3.98 3.31
N ALA A 242 4.35 4.64 3.06
CA ALA A 242 3.03 4.03 3.17
C ALA A 242 2.80 2.77 2.29
N PRO A 243 3.39 2.65 1.09
CA PRO A 243 3.23 1.43 0.28
C PRO A 243 3.73 0.16 1.00
N LEU A 244 4.69 0.26 1.92
CA LEU A 244 5.15 -0.86 2.75
C LEU A 244 4.09 -1.35 3.75
N LEU A 245 3.14 -0.49 4.14
CA LEU A 245 2.01 -0.89 4.99
C LEU A 245 1.02 -1.76 4.21
N ILE A 246 0.85 -1.51 2.91
CA ILE A 246 -0.10 -2.23 2.03
C ILE A 246 0.30 -3.71 1.87
N VAL A 247 1.58 -4.04 2.04
CA VAL A 247 2.09 -5.42 2.04
C VAL A 247 1.39 -6.31 3.09
N SER A 248 0.79 -5.73 4.14
CA SER A 248 0.07 -6.45 5.20
C SER A 248 -1.37 -6.87 4.91
N LEU A 249 -1.94 -6.56 3.74
CA LEU A 249 -3.30 -6.98 3.41
C LEU A 249 -3.59 -8.48 3.60
N PRO A 250 -2.66 -9.42 3.28
CA PRO A 250 -2.88 -10.84 3.55
C PRO A 250 -3.03 -11.15 5.04
N LEU A 251 -2.40 -10.35 5.90
CA LEU A 251 -2.51 -10.47 7.36
C LEU A 251 -3.90 -10.04 7.84
N MET A 252 -4.41 -8.92 7.31
CA MET A 252 -5.74 -8.39 7.62
C MET A 252 -6.84 -9.39 7.21
N THR A 253 -6.77 -9.89 5.98
CA THR A 253 -7.74 -10.86 5.47
C THR A 253 -7.70 -12.17 6.23
N LYS A 254 -6.51 -12.67 6.60
CA LYS A 254 -6.38 -13.89 7.40
C LYS A 254 -7.08 -13.76 8.74
N LEU A 255 -6.86 -12.66 9.46
CA LEU A 255 -7.46 -12.46 10.78
C LEU A 255 -8.98 -12.33 10.68
N TYR A 256 -9.48 -11.63 9.67
CA TYR A 256 -10.91 -11.51 9.39
C TYR A 256 -11.58 -12.88 9.16
N PHE A 257 -11.10 -13.64 8.16
CA PHE A 257 -11.72 -14.91 7.81
C PHE A 257 -11.55 -15.98 8.88
N CYS A 258 -10.39 -16.02 9.57
CA CYS A 258 -10.23 -16.91 10.72
C CYS A 258 -11.23 -16.57 11.83
N GLY A 259 -11.41 -15.28 12.14
CA GLY A 259 -12.41 -14.84 13.11
C GLY A 259 -13.83 -15.24 12.73
N LEU A 260 -14.21 -15.12 11.46
CA LEU A 260 -15.53 -15.54 11.01
C LEU A 260 -15.74 -17.06 11.09
N ARG A 261 -14.71 -17.86 10.83
CA ARG A 261 -14.80 -19.33 10.75
C ARG A 261 -14.91 -20.03 12.09
N VAL A 262 -14.32 -19.46 13.13
CA VAL A 262 -14.40 -20.03 14.49
C VAL A 262 -15.81 -19.90 15.09
N ARG A 263 -16.67 -19.07 14.51
CA ARG A 263 -17.98 -18.73 15.09
C ARG A 263 -19.14 -19.47 14.41
N LEU A 264 -20.12 -19.86 15.22
CA LEU A 264 -21.35 -20.49 14.76
C LEU A 264 -22.11 -19.58 13.78
N PRO A 265 -22.80 -20.14 12.76
CA PRO A 265 -23.56 -19.38 11.76
C PRO A 265 -24.45 -18.29 12.33
N GLN A 266 -25.17 -18.60 13.42
CA GLN A 266 -26.11 -17.70 14.08
C GLN A 266 -25.43 -16.43 14.64
N PHE A 267 -24.21 -16.54 15.15
CA PHE A 267 -23.47 -15.40 15.73
C PHE A 267 -22.55 -14.67 14.74
N ARG A 268 -22.52 -15.08 13.46
CA ARG A 268 -21.65 -14.43 12.46
C ARG A 268 -22.12 -13.03 12.08
N MET A 269 -23.41 -12.73 12.19
CA MET A 269 -23.98 -11.45 11.73
C MET A 269 -23.33 -10.24 12.42
N ARG A 270 -23.07 -10.31 13.73
CA ARG A 270 -22.41 -9.24 14.48
C ARG A 270 -20.98 -8.93 14.00
N TYR A 271 -20.32 -9.86 13.33
CA TYR A 271 -18.99 -9.69 12.76
C TYR A 271 -19.01 -9.38 11.26
N LYS A 272 -20.06 -9.79 10.55
CA LYS A 272 -20.28 -9.43 9.16
C LYS A 272 -20.70 -7.96 9.03
N ALA A 273 -21.55 -7.45 9.91
CA ALA A 273 -22.05 -6.08 9.87
C ALA A 273 -20.92 -5.02 9.86
N PRO A 274 -19.98 -4.97 10.82
CA PRO A 274 -18.90 -3.96 10.80
C PRO A 274 -18.02 -4.10 9.56
N PHE A 275 -17.82 -5.31 9.05
CA PHE A 275 -17.06 -5.52 7.83
C PHE A 275 -17.77 -5.01 6.59
N ILE A 276 -19.08 -5.25 6.46
CA ILE A 276 -19.88 -4.69 5.36
C ILE A 276 -19.81 -3.17 5.40
N ILE A 277 -19.91 -2.57 6.60
CA ILE A 277 -19.74 -1.13 6.78
C ILE A 277 -18.34 -0.69 6.32
N THR A 278 -17.27 -1.37 6.76
CA THR A 278 -15.89 -1.03 6.33
C THR A 278 -15.73 -1.12 4.81
N PHE A 279 -16.36 -2.10 4.18
CA PHE A 279 -16.29 -2.30 2.74
C PHE A 279 -17.10 -1.24 1.96
N ILE A 280 -18.28 -0.86 2.46
CA ILE A 280 -19.06 0.24 1.89
C ILE A 280 -18.28 1.56 1.96
N VAL A 281 -17.62 1.84 3.09
CA VAL A 281 -16.80 3.06 3.23
C VAL A 281 -15.59 3.02 2.31
N LEU A 282 -14.93 1.86 2.14
CA LEU A 282 -13.84 1.70 1.17
C LEU A 282 -14.33 2.01 -0.26
N LEU A 283 -15.47 1.45 -0.66
CA LEU A 283 -16.08 1.74 -1.95
C LEU A 283 -16.40 3.21 -2.09
N ALA A 284 -17.03 3.85 -1.10
CA ALA A 284 -17.35 5.27 -1.12
C ALA A 284 -16.10 6.14 -1.31
N PHE A 285 -14.98 5.82 -0.65
CA PHE A 285 -13.71 6.52 -0.84
C PHE A 285 -13.13 6.33 -2.24
N THR A 286 -13.21 5.11 -2.77
CA THR A 286 -12.75 4.80 -4.13
C THR A 286 -13.61 5.53 -5.17
N PHE A 287 -14.93 5.55 -4.99
CA PHE A 287 -15.85 6.32 -5.81
C PHE A 287 -15.60 7.83 -5.68
N GLY A 288 -15.27 8.31 -4.48
CA GLY A 288 -14.87 9.70 -4.24
C GLY A 288 -13.71 10.16 -5.13
N LEU A 289 -12.76 9.26 -5.45
CA LEU A 289 -11.67 9.58 -6.38
C LEU A 289 -12.19 9.90 -7.79
N PHE A 290 -13.29 9.30 -8.26
CA PHE A 290 -13.87 9.64 -9.55
C PHE A 290 -14.57 11.00 -9.54
N PHE A 291 -15.22 11.34 -8.43
CA PHE A 291 -15.90 12.62 -8.28
C PHE A 291 -14.95 13.79 -8.04
N SER A 292 -13.65 13.54 -7.83
CA SER A 292 -12.65 14.59 -7.59
C SER A 292 -12.61 15.66 -8.69
N LYS A 293 -12.54 15.28 -9.98
CA LYS A 293 -12.51 16.23 -11.11
C LYS A 293 -13.79 17.07 -11.24
N PRO A 294 -15.01 16.50 -11.28
CA PRO A 294 -16.22 17.33 -11.36
C PRO A 294 -16.36 18.24 -10.15
N LEU A 295 -15.94 17.81 -8.95
CA LEU A 295 -15.91 18.67 -7.76
C LEU A 295 -14.92 19.83 -7.89
N MET A 296 -13.72 19.59 -8.44
CA MET A 296 -12.74 20.65 -8.71
C MET A 296 -13.25 21.65 -9.76
N LEU A 297 -13.82 21.17 -10.86
CA LEU A 297 -14.42 22.04 -11.89
C LEU A 297 -15.58 22.86 -11.31
N LEU A 298 -16.42 22.26 -10.47
CA LEU A 298 -17.50 22.97 -9.79
C LEU A 298 -16.95 24.04 -8.83
N ARG A 299 -15.91 23.74 -8.06
CA ARG A 299 -15.22 24.74 -7.22
C ARG A 299 -14.70 25.91 -8.05
N ASP A 300 -14.03 25.64 -9.16
CA ASP A 300 -13.44 26.68 -10.00
C ASP A 300 -14.53 27.54 -10.66
N THR A 301 -15.67 26.96 -11.06
CA THR A 301 -16.83 27.73 -11.55
C THR A 301 -17.46 28.62 -10.46
N ILE A 302 -17.51 28.15 -9.21
CA ILE A 302 -18.03 28.93 -8.08
C ILE A 302 -17.06 30.07 -7.74
N LEU A 303 -15.75 29.81 -7.74
CA LEU A 303 -14.71 30.83 -7.52
C LEU A 303 -14.75 31.89 -8.62
N PHE A 304 -14.83 31.48 -9.89
CA PHE A 304 -14.96 32.41 -11.01
C PHE A 304 -16.23 33.25 -10.88
N ALA A 305 -17.37 32.62 -10.53
CA ALA A 305 -18.62 33.33 -10.26
C ALA A 305 -18.46 34.35 -9.12
N SER A 306 -17.81 33.98 -8.00
CA SER A 306 -17.57 34.90 -6.88
C SER A 306 -16.66 36.08 -7.23
N GLN A 307 -15.62 35.88 -8.05
CA GLN A 307 -14.71 36.95 -8.48
C GLN A 307 -15.40 37.93 -9.43
N SER A 308 -16.33 37.48 -10.27
CA SER A 308 -17.15 38.36 -11.12
C SER A 308 -18.15 39.24 -10.35
N TYR A 309 -18.43 38.96 -9.07
CA TYR A 309 -19.23 39.84 -8.22
C TYR A 309 -18.40 40.89 -7.46
N GLU A 310 -17.08 40.72 -7.37
CA GLU A 310 -16.17 41.61 -6.62
C GLU A 310 -15.49 42.69 -7.48
N THR A 311 -15.75 42.77 -8.79
CA THR A 311 -15.30 43.90 -9.62
C THR A 311 -16.34 45.02 -9.62
N PRO A 312 -16.13 46.14 -8.90
CA PRO A 312 -16.98 47.30 -9.06
C PRO A 312 -16.66 47.99 -10.40
N LEU A 313 -17.72 48.40 -11.11
CA LEU A 313 -17.67 49.28 -12.28
C LEU A 313 -17.06 50.64 -11.94
#